data_AF-A0A853D5K5-F1
#
_entry.id   AF-A0A853D5K5-F1
#
_cell.length_a   1.000
_cell.length_b   1.000
_cell.length_c   1.000
_cell.angle_alpha   90.00
_cell.angle_beta   90.00
_cell.angle_gamma   90.00
#
_symmetry.space_group_name_H-M   'P 1'
#
loop_
_entity.id
_entity.type
_entity.pdbx_description
1 polymer ?
#
loop_
_entity_poly.entity_id
_entity_poly.type
_entity_poly.pdbx_seq_one_letter_code
_entity_poly.pdbx_strand_id
1 'polypeptide(L)' 'MEVQFRTKNESNQEQERNFLELTPVERIYRFLDLMQRINRFPTKAKDDGNNFTIQITTGK' A
#
# COMPACT_ATOMS: atom_id res chain seq x y z
N MET A 1 2.05 -5.35 16.75
CA MET A 1 2.33 -6.21 15.58
C MET A 1 2.63 -7.59 16.13
N GLU A 2 1.77 -8.57 15.85
CA GLU A 2 2.05 -9.97 16.18
C GLU A 2 2.73 -10.60 14.97
N VAL A 3 3.91 -11.20 15.17
CA VAL A 3 4.63 -11.91 14.12
C VAL A 3 4.19 -13.37 14.18
N GLN A 4 3.41 -13.82 13.20
CA GLN A 4 3.01 -15.21 13.09
C GLN A 4 3.86 -15.92 12.03
N PHE A 5 4.42 -17.07 12.40
CA PHE A 5 5.19 -17.92 11.49
C PHE A 5 4.23 -18.80 10.69
N ARG A 6 3.78 -18.30 9.53
CA ARG A 6 2.91 -19.03 8.60
C ARG A 6 3.67 -19.33 7.31
N THR A 7 3.21 -20.33 6.56
CA THR A 7 3.74 -20.58 5.22
C THR A 7 3.24 -19.54 4.23
N LYS A 8 4.00 -19.31 3.14
CA LYS A 8 3.60 -18.38 2.07
C LYS A 8 2.23 -18.73 1.48
N ASN A 9 1.94 -20.03 1.35
CA ASN A 9 0.67 -20.50 0.80
C ASN A 9 -0.51 -20.16 1.71
N GLU A 10 -0.39 -20.40 3.01
CA GLU A 10 -1.45 -20.07 3.97
C GLU A 10 -1.72 -18.56 4.04
N SER A 11 -0.65 -17.75 4.04
CA SER A 11 -0.78 -16.29 4.03
C SER A 11 -1.47 -15.78 2.77
N ASN A 12 -1.16 -16.35 1.60
CA ASN A 12 -1.78 -15.95 0.34
C ASN A 12 -3.26 -16.29 0.31
N GLN A 13 -3.63 -17.50 0.74
CA GLN A 13 -5.03 -17.94 0.78
C GLN A 13 -5.89 -17.08 1.71
N GLU A 14 -5.35 -16.67 2.86
CA GLU A 14 -6.06 -15.81 3.79
C GLU A 14 -6.22 -14.39 3.25
N GLN A 15 -5.20 -13.83 2.62
CA GLN A 15 -5.30 -12.53 1.97
C GLN A 15 -6.32 -12.54 0.82
N GLU A 16 -6.38 -13.63 0.05
CA GLU A 16 -7.38 -13.82 -1.00
C GLU A 16 -8.80 -13.89 -0.43
N ARG A 17 -9.03 -14.70 0.62
CA ARG A 17 -10.33 -14.75 1.30
C ARG A 17 -10.75 -13.37 1.81
N ASN A 18 -9.86 -12.70 2.53
CA ASN A 18 -10.12 -11.35 3.07
C ASN A 18 -10.39 -10.32 1.96
N PHE A 19 -9.78 -10.47 0.78
CA PHE A 19 -10.03 -9.59 -0.36
C PHE A 19 -11.38 -9.86 -1.02
N LEU A 20 -11.79 -11.13 -1.10
CA LEU A 20 -13.06 -11.53 -1.69
C LEU A 20 -14.26 -11.15 -0.81
N GLU A 21 -14.08 -11.09 0.51
CA GLU A 21 -15.09 -10.61 1.47
C GLU A 21 -15.42 -9.11 1.31
N LEU A 22 -14.50 -8.33 0.73
CA LEU A 22 -14.72 -6.91 0.47
C LEU A 22 -15.69 -6.69 -0.70
N THR A 23 -16.50 -5.64 -0.59
CA THR A 23 -17.30 -5.14 -1.71
C THR A 23 -16.41 -4.63 -2.85
N PRO A 24 -16.91 -4.58 -4.10
CA PRO A 24 -16.12 -4.09 -5.23
C PRO A 24 -15.52 -2.68 -5.01
N VAL A 25 -16.25 -1.80 -4.33
CA VAL A 25 -15.79 -0.43 -4.01
C VAL A 25 -14.64 -0.44 -3.00
N GLU A 26 -14.77 -1.24 -1.93
CA GLU A 26 -13.73 -1.36 -0.91
C GLU A 26 -12.43 -1.95 -1.45
N ARG A 27 -12.51 -2.87 -2.42
CA ARG A 27 -11.33 -3.41 -3.11
C ARG A 27 -10.51 -2.32 -3.79
N ILE A 28 -11.17 -1.36 -4.44
CA ILE A 28 -10.49 -0.20 -5.06
C ILE A 28 -9.80 0.66 -4.00
N TYR A 29 -10.49 0.99 -2.91
CA TYR A 29 -9.87 1.79 -1.84
C TYR A 29 -8.69 1.07 -1.18
N ARG A 30 -8.79 -0.25 -0.96
CA ARG A 30 -7.68 -1.05 -0.44
C ARG A 30 -6.48 -1.09 -1.37
N PHE A 31 -6.71 -1.13 -2.69
CA PHE A 31 -5.64 -1.01 -3.67
C PHE A 31 -4.96 0.37 -3.62
N LEU A 32 -5.74 1.46 -3.54
CA LEU A 32 -5.18 2.82 -3.44
C LEU A 32 -4.36 3.02 -2.15
N ASP A 33 -4.85 2.51 -1.02
CA ASP A 33 -4.13 2.55 0.26
C ASP A 33 -2.82 1.74 0.19
N LEU A 34 -2.85 0.55 -0.45
CA LEU A 34 -1.63 -0.22 -0.69
C LEU A 34 -0.61 0.56 -1.51
N MET A 35 -1.03 1.21 -2.60
CA MET A 35 -0.15 2.01 -3.44
C MET A 35 0.51 3.16 -2.65
N GLN A 36 -0.25 3.84 -1.78
CA GLN A 36 0.31 4.88 -0.92
C GLN A 36 1.31 4.33 0.10
N ARG A 37 1.03 3.16 0.68
CA ARG A 37 1.92 2.52 1.65
C ARG A 37 3.21 2.01 1.00
N ILE A 38 3.14 1.46 -0.21
CA ILE A 38 4.31 0.96 -0.95
C ILE A 38 5.35 2.08 -1.12
N ASN A 39 4.93 3.32 -1.38
CA ASN A 39 5.83 4.47 -1.49
C ASN A 39 6.57 4.82 -0.18
N ARG A 40 6.12 4.32 0.98
CA ARG A 40 6.80 4.52 2.27
C ARG A 40 7.89 3.49 2.54
N PHE A 41 7.94 2.40 1.77
CA PHE A 41 8.99 1.41 1.94
C PHE A 41 10.28 1.89 1.28
N PRO A 42 11.45 1.61 1.89
CA PRO A 42 12.72 1.97 1.29
C PRO A 42 12.90 1.20 -0.01
N THR A 43 12.81 1.90 -1.15
CA THR A 43 13.10 1.33 -2.46
C THR A 43 14.50 1.73 -2.91
N LYS A 44 15.06 0.97 -3.87
CA LYS A 44 16.34 1.33 -4.51
C LYS A 44 16.19 2.42 -5.59
N ALA A 45 14.97 2.93 -5.79
CA ALA A 45 14.70 3.99 -6.75
C ALA A 45 15.44 5.25 -6.29
N LYS A 46 16.24 5.81 -7.17
CA LYS A 46 16.82 7.13 -6.96
C LYS A 46 15.70 8.14 -7.16
N ASP A 47 15.57 9.08 -6.24
CA ASP A 47 14.72 10.25 -6.46
C ASP A 47 15.45 11.12 -7.49
N ASP A 48 15.25 10.80 -8.77
CA ASP A 48 15.70 11.63 -9.87
C ASP A 48 14.85 12.90 -9.73
N GLY A 49 15.41 13.96 -9.13
CA GLY A 49 14.72 15.18 -8.69
C GLY A 49 13.99 16.01 -9.75
N ASN A 50 13.65 15.39 -10.89
CA ASN A 50 12.79 15.86 -11.95
C ASN A 50 11.29 15.58 -11.67
N ASN A 51 10.93 15.42 -10.39
CA ASN A 51 9.55 15.19 -9.97
C ASN A 51 8.80 16.51 -9.80
N PHE A 52 7.64 16.63 -10.48
CA PHE A 52 6.76 17.79 -10.34
C PHE A 52 6.18 17.83 -8.91
N THR A 53 6.78 18.68 -8.08
CA THR A 53 6.45 18.77 -6.65
C THR A 53 5.48 19.93 -6.43
N ILE A 54 4.24 19.62 -6.03
CA ILE A 54 3.27 20.65 -5.65
C ILE A 54 3.46 20.98 -4.17
N GLN A 55 4.11 22.11 -3.87
CA GLN A 55 4.18 22.64 -2.52
C GLN A 55 2.90 23.43 -2.20
N ILE A 56 2.13 22.92 -1.25
CA ILE A 56 0.97 23.64 -0.69
C ILE A 56 1.48 24.45 0.50
N THR A 57 1.65 25.76 0.32
CA THR A 57 1.95 26.69 1.42
C THR A 57 0.65 27.20 2.01
N THR A 58 0.40 26.89 3.28
CA THR A 58 -0.65 27.58 4.04
C THR A 58 -0.10 28.93 4.48
N GLY A 59 -0.65 30.01 3.93
CA GLY A 59 -0.32 31.37 4.33
C GLY A 59 -0.60 31.60 5.82
N LYS A 60 0.26 32.41 6.47
CA LYS A 60 0.10 32.84 7.87
C LYS A 60 -1.21 33.57 8.11
#